data_AF-A0A955PPT4-F1
#
_entry.id   AF-A0A955PPT4-F1
#
_cell.length_a   1.000
_cell.length_b   1.000
_cell.length_c   1.000
_cell.angle_alpha   90.00
_cell.angle_beta   90.00
_cell.angle_gamma   90.00
#
_symmetry.space_group_name_H-M   'P 1'
#
loop_
_entity.id
_entity.type
_entity.pdbx_description
1 polymer ?
#
loop_
_entity_poly.entity_id
_entity_poly.type
_entity_poly.pdbx_seq_one_letter_code
_entity_poly.pdbx_strand_id
1 'polypeptide(L)'
;VHGTTPEKIHFHEVGAIDAILDIVGTHLGFYELGTESIICSSIPLSRGQAKMAHGVLPLPAPATVEILKGAPTRPIDVPFESVTPTGASLAVTLADSFGDWPSLRIERSGWGAATHEGGELPNLLRLVQGVCEGAMKQDRVWVLECEIDDMNPEFLEPLWTDAFKRGALDLYFTPVQMKKGRQGTLITLLAPETRRIECEQLLLESTTTFGVRRHLAERTILEREILEVETDFGIIPVKVAKGLPGKAAPEASAVKESAKTAGVPMSVVYNAALLAWAQRECGSQS
;
A
#
# COMPACT_ATOMS: atom_id res chain seq x y z
N VAL A 1 -25.21 13.84 -7.48
CA VAL A 1 -26.38 12.93 -7.50
C VAL A 1 -27.69 13.66 -7.78
N HIS A 2 -28.13 14.63 -6.97
CA HIS A 2 -29.48 15.22 -7.11
C HIS A 2 -29.65 16.33 -8.15
N GLY A 3 -28.58 16.85 -8.76
CA GLY A 3 -28.66 17.81 -9.87
C GLY A 3 -29.44 19.10 -9.56
N THR A 4 -29.50 19.50 -8.29
CA THR A 4 -30.30 20.63 -7.78
C THR A 4 -29.47 21.46 -6.79
N THR A 5 -30.00 22.61 -6.36
CA THR A 5 -29.32 23.49 -5.40
C THR A 5 -29.46 22.96 -3.96
N PRO A 6 -28.49 23.18 -3.06
CA PRO A 6 -28.51 22.66 -1.68
C PRO A 6 -29.79 23.01 -0.91
N GLU A 7 -30.38 24.18 -1.17
CA GLU A 7 -31.58 24.68 -0.50
C GLU A 7 -32.86 23.91 -0.91
N LYS A 8 -32.82 23.23 -2.07
CA LYS A 8 -33.92 22.38 -2.58
C LYS A 8 -33.74 20.91 -2.21
N ILE A 9 -32.65 20.56 -1.55
CA ILE A 9 -32.42 19.21 -1.03
C ILE A 9 -33.13 19.13 0.32
N HIS A 10 -34.28 18.46 0.34
CA HIS A 10 -34.84 18.00 1.61
C HIS A 10 -33.98 16.85 2.11
N PHE A 11 -33.01 17.17 2.98
CA PHE A 11 -32.16 16.19 3.66
C PHE A 11 -32.98 15.38 4.66
N HIS A 12 -33.81 14.46 4.17
CA HIS A 12 -34.46 13.48 5.04
C HIS A 12 -33.45 12.44 5.57
N GLU A 13 -32.26 12.33 4.96
CA GLU A 13 -31.25 11.30 5.29
C GLU A 13 -29.93 11.86 5.88
N VAL A 14 -29.59 13.15 5.68
CA VAL A 14 -28.30 13.73 6.16
C VAL A 14 -28.49 14.71 7.33
N GLY A 15 -29.72 15.23 7.52
CA GLY A 15 -30.07 16.13 8.63
C GLY A 15 -30.87 15.45 9.74
N ALA A 16 -31.08 14.14 9.66
CA ALA A 16 -31.68 13.37 10.73
C ALA A 16 -30.70 13.28 11.90
N ILE A 17 -31.22 13.43 13.13
CA ILE A 17 -30.44 13.30 14.36
C ILE A 17 -29.62 11.99 14.35
N ASP A 18 -30.18 10.93 13.79
CA ASP A 18 -29.54 9.62 13.64
C ASP A 18 -28.23 9.69 12.85
N ALA A 19 -28.17 10.42 11.73
CA ALA A 19 -26.94 10.54 10.94
C ALA A 19 -25.84 11.33 11.69
N ILE A 20 -26.23 12.35 12.45
CA ILE A 20 -25.29 13.12 13.29
C ILE A 20 -24.75 12.23 14.41
N LEU A 21 -25.63 11.47 15.07
CA LEU A 21 -25.24 10.53 16.12
C LEU A 21 -24.34 9.42 15.57
N ASP A 22 -24.63 8.88 14.39
CA ASP A 22 -23.79 7.89 13.73
C ASP A 22 -22.40 8.44 13.47
N ILE A 23 -22.28 9.64 12.89
CA ILE A 23 -20.99 10.23 12.56
C ILE A 23 -20.21 10.57 13.83
N VAL A 24 -20.79 11.37 14.73
CA VAL A 24 -20.11 11.83 15.94
C VAL A 24 -19.82 10.67 16.89
N GLY A 25 -20.78 9.77 17.08
CA GLY A 25 -20.65 8.59 17.92
C GLY A 25 -19.58 7.63 17.40
N THR A 26 -19.50 7.42 16.09
CA THR A 26 -18.43 6.59 15.50
C THR A 26 -17.05 7.20 15.73
N HIS A 27 -16.88 8.51 15.48
CA HIS A 27 -15.60 9.19 15.70
C HIS A 27 -15.19 9.18 17.18
N LEU A 28 -16.13 9.45 18.09
CA LEU A 28 -15.88 9.36 19.53
C LEU A 28 -15.52 7.92 19.94
N GLY A 29 -16.21 6.92 19.40
CA GLY A 29 -15.91 5.51 19.66
C GLY A 29 -14.49 5.13 19.26
N PHE A 30 -14.02 5.52 18.08
CA PHE A 30 -12.64 5.27 17.66
C PHE A 30 -11.62 6.08 18.47
N TYR A 31 -11.96 7.31 18.87
CA TYR A 31 -11.11 8.10 19.77
C TYR A 31 -10.89 7.40 21.11
N GLU A 32 -11.96 6.92 21.75
CA GLU A 32 -11.90 6.19 23.03
C GLU A 32 -11.21 4.83 22.90
N LEU A 33 -11.31 4.16 21.75
CA LEU A 33 -10.61 2.90 21.48
C LEU A 33 -9.09 3.08 21.33
N GLY A 34 -8.60 4.31 21.12
CA GLY A 34 -7.18 4.61 20.97
C GLY A 34 -6.55 3.90 19.77
N THR A 35 -7.29 3.74 18.67
CA THR A 35 -6.82 3.03 17.47
C THR A 35 -5.75 3.83 16.73
N GLU A 36 -4.58 3.22 16.51
CA GLU A 36 -3.50 3.82 15.71
C GLU A 36 -3.77 3.73 14.20
N SER A 37 -4.46 2.68 13.75
CA SER A 37 -4.83 2.51 12.35
C SER A 37 -6.10 1.67 12.18
N ILE A 38 -6.85 1.96 11.10
CA ILE A 38 -8.08 1.29 10.73
C ILE A 38 -7.92 0.69 9.31
N ILE A 39 -8.07 -0.64 9.22
CA ILE A 39 -8.09 -1.37 7.94
C ILE A 39 -9.52 -1.85 7.68
N CYS A 40 -10.04 -1.54 6.49
CA CYS A 40 -11.38 -1.96 6.08
C CYS A 40 -11.33 -3.05 4.99
N SER A 41 -12.12 -4.10 5.11
CA SER A 41 -12.29 -5.07 4.02
C SER A 41 -13.01 -4.46 2.83
N SER A 42 -12.90 -5.08 1.64
CA SER A 42 -13.65 -4.64 0.47
C SER A 42 -15.16 -4.51 0.73
N ILE A 43 -15.74 -3.40 0.26
CA ILE A 43 -17.12 -3.01 0.59
C ILE A 43 -18.10 -3.92 -0.15
N PRO A 44 -19.01 -4.61 0.57
CA PRO A 44 -20.02 -5.45 -0.06
C PRO A 44 -21.07 -4.59 -0.77
N LEU A 45 -21.30 -4.85 -2.06
CA LEU A 45 -22.26 -4.14 -2.88
C LEU A 45 -23.37 -5.08 -3.34
N SER A 46 -24.60 -4.77 -2.93
CA SER A 46 -25.81 -5.49 -3.33
C SER A 46 -26.24 -5.16 -4.75
N ARG A 47 -27.12 -5.99 -5.31
CA ARG A 47 -27.64 -5.89 -6.69
C ARG A 47 -29.16 -5.83 -6.69
N GLY A 48 -29.73 -5.34 -7.79
CA GLY A 48 -31.18 -5.29 -7.99
C GLY A 48 -31.75 -3.90 -7.75
N GLN A 49 -32.89 -3.82 -7.09
CA GLN A 49 -33.59 -2.57 -6.81
C GLN A 49 -34.15 -2.60 -5.39
N ALA A 50 -34.13 -1.45 -4.71
CA ALA A 50 -34.72 -1.27 -3.39
C ALA A 50 -35.67 -0.08 -3.38
N LYS A 51 -36.73 -0.18 -2.57
CA LYS A 51 -37.63 0.93 -2.31
C LYS A 51 -37.06 1.81 -1.20
N MET A 52 -36.78 3.06 -1.52
CA MET A 52 -36.21 4.08 -0.64
C MET A 52 -37.16 5.28 -0.53
N ALA A 53 -36.82 6.27 0.31
CA ALA A 53 -37.59 7.50 0.44
C ALA A 53 -37.76 8.25 -0.89
N HIS A 54 -36.78 8.11 -1.78
CA HIS A 54 -36.76 8.71 -3.12
C HIS A 54 -37.34 7.80 -4.22
N GLY A 55 -38.09 6.76 -3.85
CA GLY A 55 -38.70 5.82 -4.79
C GLY A 55 -37.87 4.54 -4.96
N VAL A 56 -38.11 3.82 -6.06
CA VAL A 56 -37.37 2.59 -6.37
C VAL A 56 -36.04 2.98 -7.01
N LEU A 57 -34.94 2.66 -6.35
CA LEU A 57 -33.59 2.96 -6.80
C LEU A 57 -32.82 1.67 -7.11
N PRO A 58 -31.89 1.70 -8.08
CA PRO A 58 -30.99 0.57 -8.31
C PRO A 58 -30.09 0.36 -7.10
N LEU A 59 -29.73 -0.90 -6.85
CA LEU A 59 -28.68 -1.28 -5.93
C LEU A 59 -27.41 -1.59 -6.74
N PRO A 60 -26.24 -1.03 -6.33
CA PRO A 60 -26.05 -0.12 -5.20
C PRO A 60 -26.66 1.27 -5.44
N ALA A 61 -27.04 1.95 -4.37
CA ALA A 61 -27.66 3.27 -4.46
C ALA A 61 -26.72 4.28 -5.14
N PRO A 62 -27.23 5.22 -5.97
CA PRO A 62 -26.39 6.16 -6.72
C PRO A 62 -25.44 6.99 -5.85
N ALA A 63 -25.86 7.40 -4.65
CA ALA A 63 -25.02 8.15 -3.72
C ALA A 63 -23.86 7.29 -3.17
N THR A 64 -24.15 6.06 -2.78
CA THR A 64 -23.14 5.08 -2.34
C THR A 64 -22.10 4.83 -3.43
N VAL A 65 -22.52 4.69 -4.70
CA VAL A 65 -21.59 4.53 -5.84
C VAL A 65 -20.66 5.73 -5.99
N GLU A 66 -21.17 6.95 -5.86
CA GLU A 66 -20.36 8.16 -5.95
C GLU A 66 -19.34 8.28 -4.81
N ILE A 67 -19.73 7.93 -3.58
CA ILE A 67 -18.86 7.95 -2.39
C ILE A 67 -17.73 6.91 -2.50
N LEU A 68 -18.04 5.72 -3.02
CA LEU A 68 -17.09 4.60 -3.09
C LEU A 68 -16.13 4.65 -4.29
N LYS A 69 -16.10 5.75 -5.05
CA LYS A 69 -15.16 5.89 -6.18
C LYS A 69 -13.71 5.74 -5.70
N GLY A 70 -13.03 4.71 -6.21
CA GLY A 70 -11.65 4.38 -5.85
C GLY A 70 -11.50 3.43 -4.66
N ALA A 71 -12.58 3.12 -3.92
CA ALA A 71 -12.58 2.11 -2.88
C ALA A 71 -12.77 0.70 -3.48
N PRO A 72 -12.12 -0.36 -2.94
CA PRO A 72 -12.33 -1.71 -3.41
C PRO A 72 -13.70 -2.23 -2.95
N THR A 73 -14.41 -2.86 -3.88
CA THR A 73 -15.77 -3.37 -3.67
C THR A 73 -15.88 -4.82 -4.07
N ARG A 74 -16.79 -5.57 -3.44
CA ARG A 74 -17.12 -6.95 -3.81
C ARG A 74 -18.63 -7.13 -3.99
N PRO A 75 -19.10 -7.90 -4.97
CA PRO A 75 -20.53 -8.15 -5.14
C PRO A 75 -21.06 -9.07 -4.05
N ILE A 76 -22.29 -8.82 -3.60
CA ILE A 76 -23.07 -9.74 -2.76
C ILE A 76 -24.50 -9.88 -3.30
N ASP A 77 -25.11 -11.04 -3.06
CA ASP A 77 -26.45 -11.35 -3.56
C ASP A 77 -27.50 -11.18 -2.46
N VAL A 78 -27.82 -9.91 -2.16
CA VAL A 78 -28.89 -9.56 -1.22
C VAL A 78 -29.81 -8.51 -1.84
N PRO A 79 -31.15 -8.63 -1.69
CA PRO A 79 -32.11 -7.74 -2.34
C PRO A 79 -32.42 -6.46 -1.53
N PHE A 80 -31.45 -5.97 -0.75
CA PHE A 80 -31.59 -4.75 0.06
C PHE A 80 -30.29 -3.93 0.06
N GLU A 81 -30.35 -2.68 0.51
CA GLU A 81 -29.17 -1.83 0.65
C GLU A 81 -28.32 -2.31 1.83
N SER A 82 -27.24 -3.04 1.52
CA SER A 82 -26.30 -3.56 2.51
C SER A 82 -25.35 -2.50 3.06
N VAL A 83 -25.11 -1.44 2.29
CA VAL A 83 -24.22 -0.33 2.65
C VAL A 83 -24.93 0.97 2.27
N THR A 84 -25.33 1.72 3.30
CA THR A 84 -25.96 3.04 3.14
C THR A 84 -24.92 4.10 2.79
N PRO A 85 -25.32 5.27 2.25
CA PRO A 85 -24.42 6.38 1.99
C PRO A 85 -23.62 6.79 3.24
N THR A 86 -24.24 6.83 4.43
CA THR A 86 -23.56 7.14 5.69
C THR A 86 -22.48 6.10 6.03
N GLY A 87 -22.80 4.81 5.93
CA GLY A 87 -21.84 3.73 6.19
C GLY A 87 -20.67 3.76 5.21
N ALA A 88 -20.94 4.03 3.93
CA ALA A 88 -19.91 4.20 2.90
C ALA A 88 -19.00 5.40 3.21
N SER A 89 -19.58 6.55 3.59
CA SER A 89 -18.81 7.74 3.95
C SER A 89 -17.91 7.51 5.16
N LEU A 90 -18.42 6.84 6.20
CA LEU A 90 -17.63 6.48 7.37
C LEU A 90 -16.48 5.55 7.01
N ALA A 91 -16.73 4.49 6.23
CA ALA A 91 -15.69 3.55 5.84
C ALA A 91 -14.57 4.22 5.02
N VAL A 92 -14.92 5.04 4.02
CA VAL A 92 -13.93 5.71 3.16
C VAL A 92 -13.16 6.80 3.91
N THR A 93 -13.78 7.43 4.91
CA THR A 93 -13.16 8.54 5.65
C THR A 93 -12.29 8.04 6.81
N LEU A 94 -12.70 6.96 7.48
CA LEU A 94 -12.03 6.45 8.67
C LEU A 94 -10.95 5.41 8.36
N ALA A 95 -11.07 4.67 7.26
CA ALA A 95 -10.09 3.64 6.92
C ALA A 95 -8.79 4.26 6.37
N ASP A 96 -7.65 3.92 6.96
CA ASP A 96 -6.33 4.30 6.41
C ASP A 96 -6.01 3.50 5.14
N SER A 97 -6.52 2.28 5.07
CA SER A 97 -6.34 1.39 3.92
C SER A 97 -7.47 0.37 3.81
N PHE A 98 -7.60 -0.19 2.61
CA PHE A 98 -8.49 -1.31 2.35
C PHE A 98 -7.69 -2.56 1.98
N GLY A 99 -8.14 -3.73 2.47
CA GLY A 99 -7.45 -4.98 2.19
C GLY A 99 -8.09 -6.20 2.82
N ASP A 100 -7.43 -7.34 2.64
CA ASP A 100 -7.81 -8.59 3.30
C ASP A 100 -7.48 -8.54 4.80
N TRP A 101 -7.92 -9.59 5.50
CA TRP A 101 -7.65 -9.75 6.92
C TRP A 101 -6.13 -9.74 7.22
N PRO A 102 -5.64 -8.84 8.11
CA PRO A 102 -4.22 -8.76 8.41
C PRO A 102 -3.76 -9.88 9.36
N SER A 103 -2.45 -10.15 9.37
CA SER A 103 -1.82 -10.95 10.42
C SER A 103 -1.92 -10.20 11.75
N LEU A 104 -2.93 -10.57 12.55
CA LEU A 104 -3.35 -9.84 13.73
C LEU A 104 -3.42 -10.78 14.93
N ARG A 105 -2.71 -10.45 16.01
CA ARG A 105 -3.00 -11.05 17.32
C ARG A 105 -4.24 -10.36 17.88
N ILE A 106 -5.37 -11.05 17.78
CA ILE A 106 -6.67 -10.53 18.19
C ILE A 106 -6.70 -10.32 19.71
N GLU A 107 -7.14 -9.14 20.13
CA GLU A 107 -7.35 -8.80 21.54
C GLU A 107 -8.83 -8.66 21.86
N ARG A 108 -9.61 -8.05 20.96
CA ARG A 108 -11.04 -7.77 21.16
C ARG A 108 -11.80 -7.89 19.85
N SER A 109 -13.11 -8.15 19.96
CA SER A 109 -14.02 -8.06 18.83
C SER A 109 -15.39 -7.54 19.28
N GLY A 110 -16.09 -6.89 18.37
CA GLY A 110 -17.42 -6.34 18.57
C GLY A 110 -18.25 -6.44 17.31
N TRP A 111 -19.58 -6.40 17.46
CA TRP A 111 -20.52 -6.54 16.37
C TRP A 111 -21.61 -5.48 16.47
N GLY A 112 -21.98 -4.90 15.34
CA GLY A 112 -23.15 -4.05 15.18
C GLY A 112 -24.14 -4.74 14.24
N ALA A 113 -25.39 -4.87 14.67
CA ALA A 113 -26.45 -5.41 13.82
C ALA A 113 -27.23 -4.28 13.17
N ALA A 114 -27.52 -4.42 11.87
CA ALA A 114 -28.47 -3.55 11.19
C ALA A 114 -29.90 -4.09 11.34
N THR A 115 -30.89 -3.24 11.02
CA THR A 115 -32.31 -3.49 11.29
C THR A 115 -32.97 -4.50 10.34
N HIS A 116 -32.37 -4.77 9.18
CA HIS A 116 -32.93 -5.74 8.22
C HIS A 116 -32.60 -7.17 8.64
N GLU A 117 -33.65 -7.95 8.96
CA GLU A 117 -33.59 -9.35 9.39
C GLU A 117 -33.96 -10.33 8.25
N GLY A 118 -33.60 -11.61 8.38
CA GLY A 118 -34.17 -12.69 7.56
C GLY A 118 -33.51 -12.98 6.20
N GLY A 119 -32.23 -12.66 6.00
CA GLY A 119 -31.46 -13.02 4.80
C GLY A 119 -30.51 -14.21 5.00
N GLU A 120 -29.99 -14.78 3.90
CA GLU A 120 -28.97 -15.84 3.93
C GLU A 120 -27.61 -15.36 4.43
N LEU A 121 -27.34 -14.05 4.30
CA LEU A 121 -26.13 -13.40 4.79
C LEU A 121 -26.42 -12.61 6.08
N PRO A 122 -25.59 -12.75 7.14
CA PRO A 122 -25.71 -11.94 8.34
C PRO A 122 -25.55 -10.45 8.01
N ASN A 123 -26.54 -9.64 8.40
CA ASN A 123 -26.49 -8.19 8.24
C ASN A 123 -25.78 -7.53 9.44
N LEU A 124 -24.49 -7.87 9.58
CA LEU A 124 -23.66 -7.49 10.72
C LEU A 124 -22.39 -6.77 10.26
N LEU A 125 -22.05 -5.68 10.95
CA LEU A 125 -20.71 -5.09 10.92
C LEU A 125 -19.88 -5.71 12.05
N ARG A 126 -18.66 -6.14 11.74
CA ARG A 126 -17.71 -6.63 12.75
C ARG A 126 -16.51 -5.71 12.85
N LEU A 127 -16.16 -5.33 14.08
CA LEU A 127 -14.91 -4.69 14.42
C LEU A 127 -14.01 -5.67 15.16
N VAL A 128 -12.73 -5.71 14.82
CA VAL A 128 -11.74 -6.58 15.45
C VAL A 128 -10.51 -5.75 15.74
N GLN A 129 -10.13 -5.69 17.01
CA GLN A 129 -8.98 -4.96 17.50
C GLN A 129 -7.91 -5.95 17.93
N GLY A 130 -6.66 -5.63 17.61
CA GLY A 130 -5.53 -6.43 18.02
C GLY A 130 -4.23 -5.73 17.67
N VAL A 131 -3.13 -6.43 17.93
CA VAL A 131 -1.79 -5.95 17.62
C VAL A 131 -1.28 -6.68 16.38
N CYS A 132 -0.89 -5.92 15.36
CA CYS A 132 -0.16 -6.46 14.22
C CYS A 132 1.22 -6.94 14.73
N GLU A 133 1.52 -8.22 14.60
CA GLU A 133 2.80 -8.75 15.07
C GLU A 133 3.94 -8.37 14.11
N GLY A 134 4.78 -7.42 14.55
CA GLY A 134 6.14 -7.21 14.05
C GLY A 134 6.39 -5.87 13.35
N ALA A 135 7.53 -5.23 13.66
CA ALA A 135 8.17 -4.14 12.87
C ALA A 135 8.61 -4.58 11.45
N MET A 136 8.17 -5.77 11.05
CA MET A 136 8.45 -6.46 9.82
C MET A 136 7.19 -6.38 8.97
N LYS A 137 7.14 -5.38 8.10
CA LYS A 137 6.03 -5.22 7.17
C LYS A 137 6.07 -6.38 6.17
N GLN A 138 5.07 -7.25 6.22
CA GLN A 138 4.84 -8.22 5.16
C GLN A 138 4.15 -7.49 4.01
N ASP A 139 4.82 -7.43 2.86
CA ASP A 139 4.25 -6.93 1.63
C ASP A 139 4.35 -7.98 0.52
N ARG A 140 3.69 -7.69 -0.60
CA ARG A 140 3.77 -8.53 -1.79
C ARG A 140 4.34 -7.72 -2.93
N VAL A 141 5.18 -8.36 -3.72
CA VAL A 141 5.78 -7.77 -4.92
C VAL A 141 5.60 -8.71 -6.10
N TRP A 142 5.41 -8.13 -7.27
CA TRP A 142 5.46 -8.88 -8.52
C TRP A 142 6.91 -9.05 -8.94
N VAL A 143 7.27 -10.29 -9.22
CA VAL A 143 8.50 -10.64 -9.92
C VAL A 143 8.13 -10.82 -11.38
N LEU A 144 8.62 -9.93 -12.25
CA LEU A 144 8.41 -9.94 -13.70
C LEU A 144 9.69 -10.41 -14.39
N GLU A 145 9.58 -11.41 -15.25
CA GLU A 145 10.74 -12.07 -15.86
C GLU A 145 10.57 -12.30 -17.35
N CYS A 146 11.64 -12.04 -18.11
CA CYS A 146 11.77 -12.45 -19.50
C CYS A 146 13.23 -12.79 -19.85
N GLU A 147 13.43 -13.79 -20.72
CA GLU A 147 14.74 -14.04 -21.33
C GLU A 147 14.84 -13.41 -22.71
N ILE A 148 16.04 -12.90 -23.02
CA ILE A 148 16.39 -12.30 -24.31
C ILE A 148 17.73 -12.85 -24.82
N ASP A 149 17.80 -13.26 -26.09
CA ASP A 149 19.02 -13.75 -26.76
C ASP A 149 19.34 -13.03 -28.09
N ASP A 150 18.48 -12.11 -28.52
CA ASP A 150 18.51 -11.46 -29.82
C ASP A 150 18.51 -9.92 -29.75
N MET A 151 18.78 -9.36 -28.58
CA MET A 151 18.86 -7.91 -28.32
C MET A 151 20.32 -7.45 -28.23
N ASN A 152 20.62 -6.25 -28.74
CA ASN A 152 21.91 -5.62 -28.50
C ASN A 152 22.05 -5.31 -27.00
N PRO A 153 23.09 -5.79 -26.30
CA PRO A 153 23.28 -5.53 -24.86
C PRO A 153 23.33 -4.05 -24.47
N GLU A 154 23.75 -3.15 -25.37
CA GLU A 154 23.74 -1.71 -25.12
C GLU A 154 22.33 -1.16 -24.84
N PHE A 155 21.30 -1.83 -25.36
CA PHE A 155 19.90 -1.44 -25.15
C PHE A 155 19.36 -1.85 -23.77
N LEU A 156 20.16 -2.56 -22.96
CA LEU A 156 19.78 -2.93 -21.59
C LEU A 156 20.05 -1.83 -20.57
N GLU A 157 21.01 -0.93 -20.84
CA GLU A 157 21.35 0.16 -19.92
C GLU A 157 20.18 1.13 -19.70
N PRO A 158 19.45 1.59 -20.75
CA PRO A 158 18.30 2.48 -20.57
C PRO A 158 17.16 1.88 -19.71
N LEU A 159 17.02 0.56 -19.68
CA LEU A 159 15.96 -0.13 -18.93
C LEU A 159 16.00 0.20 -17.43
N TRP A 160 17.17 0.41 -16.85
CA TRP A 160 17.30 0.80 -15.44
C TRP A 160 16.59 2.12 -15.16
N THR A 161 16.90 3.12 -15.98
CA THR A 161 16.34 4.47 -15.82
C THR A 161 14.83 4.45 -16.03
N ASP A 162 14.35 3.73 -17.06
CA ASP A 162 12.94 3.70 -17.40
C ASP A 162 12.11 2.83 -16.44
N ALA A 163 12.68 1.75 -15.92
CA ALA A 163 12.06 0.91 -14.90
C ALA A 163 11.81 1.72 -13.62
N PHE A 164 12.81 2.43 -13.11
CA PHE A 164 12.65 3.25 -11.90
C PHE A 164 11.70 4.43 -12.12
N LYS A 165 11.68 5.04 -13.31
CA LYS A 165 10.68 6.07 -13.66
C LYS A 165 9.24 5.53 -13.63
N ARG A 166 9.03 4.28 -14.04
CA ARG A 166 7.72 3.60 -13.97
C ARG A 166 7.42 2.97 -12.60
N GLY A 167 8.27 3.21 -11.61
CA GLY A 167 8.04 2.78 -10.23
C GLY A 167 8.40 1.32 -9.94
N ALA A 168 9.33 0.74 -10.71
CA ALA A 168 9.97 -0.51 -10.33
C ALA A 168 10.71 -0.34 -8.98
N LEU A 169 10.69 -1.39 -8.17
CA LEU A 169 11.41 -1.46 -6.90
C LEU A 169 12.87 -1.88 -7.11
N ASP A 170 13.09 -2.75 -8.09
CA ASP A 170 14.41 -3.27 -8.44
C ASP A 170 14.40 -3.80 -9.87
N LEU A 171 15.58 -3.88 -10.47
CA LEU A 171 15.82 -4.48 -11.78
C LEU A 171 17.17 -5.19 -11.69
N TYR A 172 17.32 -6.37 -12.27
CA TYR A 172 18.64 -6.97 -12.43
C TYR A 172 18.67 -7.95 -13.59
N PHE A 173 19.89 -8.29 -14.01
CA PHE A 173 20.15 -9.13 -15.16
C PHE A 173 20.97 -10.36 -14.74
N THR A 174 20.51 -11.54 -15.15
CA THR A 174 21.21 -12.81 -14.91
C THR A 174 21.63 -13.41 -16.24
N PRO A 175 22.92 -13.73 -16.46
CA PRO A 175 23.35 -14.41 -17.68
C PRO A 175 22.79 -15.84 -17.68
N VAL A 176 22.21 -16.26 -18.80
CA VAL A 176 21.60 -17.58 -18.97
C VAL A 176 22.00 -18.23 -20.28
N GLN A 177 22.08 -19.56 -20.27
CA GLN A 177 22.28 -20.36 -21.47
C GLN A 177 20.92 -20.79 -22.01
N MET A 178 20.58 -20.36 -23.22
CA MET A 178 19.30 -20.65 -23.88
C MET A 178 19.42 -21.78 -24.91
N LYS A 179 18.28 -22.23 -25.44
CA LYS A 179 18.20 -23.28 -26.47
C LYS A 179 19.12 -22.97 -27.65
N LYS A 180 19.57 -24.01 -28.35
CA LYS A 180 20.51 -23.90 -29.48
C LYS A 180 21.88 -23.31 -29.11
N GLY A 181 22.26 -23.35 -27.83
CA GLY A 181 23.58 -22.89 -27.38
C GLY A 181 23.74 -21.37 -27.36
N ARG A 182 22.65 -20.60 -27.39
CA ARG A 182 22.71 -19.14 -27.37
C ARG A 182 22.93 -18.61 -25.96
N GLN A 183 23.81 -17.62 -25.83
CA GLN A 183 23.91 -16.82 -24.61
C GLN A 183 22.75 -15.83 -24.58
N GLY A 184 22.08 -15.73 -23.44
CA GLY A 184 20.99 -14.80 -23.23
C GLY A 184 21.06 -14.14 -21.87
N THR A 185 20.14 -13.21 -21.64
CA THR A 185 19.98 -12.50 -20.37
C THR A 185 18.57 -12.73 -19.86
N LEU A 186 18.44 -13.24 -18.64
CA LEU A 186 17.21 -13.20 -17.87
C LEU A 186 17.11 -11.82 -17.21
N ILE A 187 16.12 -11.05 -17.61
CA ILE A 187 15.75 -9.79 -16.98
C ILE A 187 14.75 -10.10 -15.88
N THR A 188 15.03 -9.65 -14.66
CA THR A 188 14.10 -9.73 -13.53
C THR A 188 13.82 -8.33 -13.00
N LEU A 189 12.54 -7.94 -13.00
CA LEU A 189 12.06 -6.64 -12.53
C LEU A 189 11.08 -6.85 -11.37
N LEU A 190 11.32 -6.20 -10.23
CA LEU A 190 10.43 -6.20 -9.08
C LEU A 190 9.50 -5.00 -9.11
N ALA A 191 8.19 -5.20 -9.08
CA ALA A 191 7.20 -4.13 -9.13
C ALA A 191 6.20 -4.22 -7.96
N PRO A 192 5.75 -3.08 -7.40
CA PRO A 192 4.60 -3.10 -6.50
C PRO A 192 3.32 -3.45 -7.28
N GLU A 193 2.28 -3.92 -6.58
CA GLU A 193 0.97 -4.23 -7.17
C GLU A 193 0.44 -3.10 -8.06
N THR A 194 0.56 -1.85 -7.59
CA THR A 194 0.05 -0.65 -8.25
C THR A 194 0.77 -0.29 -9.55
N ARG A 195 2.00 -0.76 -9.76
CA ARG A 195 2.82 -0.45 -10.95
C ARG A 195 3.12 -1.66 -11.82
N ARG A 196 2.57 -2.84 -11.49
CA ARG A 196 2.77 -4.09 -12.22
C ARG A 196 2.56 -3.91 -13.72
N ILE A 197 1.41 -3.35 -14.12
CA ILE A 197 1.03 -3.23 -15.54
C ILE A 197 2.02 -2.34 -16.30
N GLU A 198 2.40 -1.20 -15.71
CA GLU A 198 3.32 -0.24 -16.34
C GLU A 198 4.73 -0.83 -16.52
N CYS A 199 5.19 -1.60 -15.54
CA CYS A 199 6.48 -2.29 -15.58
C CYS A 199 6.47 -3.48 -16.56
N GLU A 200 5.36 -4.21 -16.65
CA GLU A 200 5.19 -5.29 -17.63
C GLU A 200 5.19 -4.74 -19.06
N GLN A 201 4.51 -3.62 -19.29
CA GLN A 201 4.53 -2.91 -20.57
C GLN A 201 5.94 -2.46 -20.95
N LEU A 202 6.73 -1.97 -20.00
CA LEU A 202 8.12 -1.57 -20.26
C LEU A 202 8.93 -2.73 -20.85
N LEU A 203 8.85 -3.93 -20.25
CA LEU A 203 9.59 -5.08 -20.74
C LEU A 203 9.14 -5.48 -22.15
N LEU A 204 7.84 -5.39 -22.45
CA LEU A 204 7.30 -5.71 -23.77
C LEU A 204 7.62 -4.65 -24.84
N GLU A 205 7.71 -3.38 -24.46
CA GLU A 205 7.97 -2.25 -25.38
C GLU A 205 9.46 -2.01 -25.63
N SER A 206 10.28 -2.20 -24.60
CA SER A 206 11.70 -1.80 -24.60
C SER A 206 12.66 -2.97 -24.74
N THR A 207 12.17 -4.20 -24.88
CA THR A 207 12.99 -5.39 -25.16
C THR A 207 12.48 -6.13 -26.39
N THR A 208 13.24 -7.12 -26.87
CA THR A 208 12.83 -8.01 -27.98
C THR A 208 11.88 -9.13 -27.53
N THR A 209 11.53 -9.20 -26.24
CA THR A 209 10.70 -10.28 -25.74
C THR A 209 9.26 -10.20 -26.24
N PHE A 210 8.64 -11.36 -26.48
CA PHE A 210 7.23 -11.47 -26.84
C PHE A 210 6.32 -11.78 -25.65
N GLY A 211 6.88 -11.98 -24.46
CA GLY A 211 6.10 -12.34 -23.28
C GLY A 211 6.87 -12.18 -21.99
N VAL A 212 6.13 -11.85 -20.94
CA VAL A 212 6.66 -11.69 -19.58
C VAL A 212 5.99 -12.72 -18.69
N ARG A 213 6.78 -13.50 -17.96
CA ARG A 213 6.28 -14.35 -16.89
C ARG A 213 6.22 -13.55 -15.62
N ARG A 214 5.22 -13.86 -14.78
CA ARG A 214 5.06 -13.17 -13.51
C ARG A 214 4.59 -14.09 -12.41
N HIS A 215 5.07 -13.85 -11.21
CA HIS A 215 4.54 -14.45 -10.00
C HIS A 215 4.55 -13.43 -8.87
N LEU A 216 3.67 -13.68 -7.89
CA LEU A 216 3.58 -12.86 -6.69
C LEU A 216 4.51 -13.45 -5.64
N ALA A 217 5.43 -12.65 -5.12
CA ALA A 217 6.32 -13.04 -4.04
C ALA A 217 5.95 -12.29 -2.76
N GLU A 218 5.91 -13.01 -1.65
CA GLU A 218 5.80 -12.42 -0.32
C GLU A 218 7.18 -11.95 0.13
N ARG A 219 7.22 -10.77 0.73
CA ARG A 219 8.46 -10.14 1.18
C ARG A 219 8.26 -9.57 2.57
N THR A 220 9.30 -9.74 3.39
CA THR A 220 9.38 -9.11 4.71
C THR A 220 10.32 -7.92 4.63
N ILE A 221 9.84 -6.75 5.01
CA ILE A 221 10.60 -5.50 5.01
C ILE A 221 10.78 -5.02 6.43
N LEU A 222 12.01 -4.68 6.79
CA LEU A 222 12.28 -3.95 8.03
C LEU A 222 11.86 -2.50 7.88
N GLU A 223 11.08 -2.00 8.81
CA GLU A 223 10.93 -0.57 8.96
C GLU A 223 12.30 0.09 9.14
N ARG A 224 12.49 1.22 8.47
CA ARG A 224 13.74 1.95 8.49
C ARG A 224 13.47 3.44 8.61
N GLU A 225 14.40 4.12 9.24
CA GLU A 225 14.48 5.58 9.27
C GLU A 225 15.83 6.04 8.75
N ILE A 226 15.91 7.31 8.37
CA ILE A 226 17.14 7.94 7.93
C ILE A 226 17.56 8.90 9.04
N LEU A 227 18.73 8.64 9.63
CA LEU A 227 19.35 9.50 10.62
C LEU A 227 20.54 10.22 10.00
N GLU A 228 20.59 11.53 10.15
CA GLU A 228 21.76 12.32 9.77
C GLU A 228 22.81 12.25 10.86
N VAL A 229 24.05 11.87 10.50
CA VAL A 229 25.18 11.84 11.43
C VAL A 229 26.27 12.80 10.98
N GLU A 230 26.82 13.54 11.93
CA GLU A 230 27.95 14.43 11.70
C GLU A 230 29.25 13.62 11.67
N THR A 231 30.07 13.87 10.66
CA THR A 231 31.39 13.27 10.50
C THR A 231 32.40 14.35 10.09
N ASP A 232 33.69 14.03 10.16
CA ASP A 232 34.76 14.88 9.63
C ASP A 232 34.64 15.14 8.10
N PHE A 233 33.77 14.38 7.41
CA PHE A 233 33.52 14.48 5.97
C PHE A 233 32.15 15.12 5.65
N GLY A 234 31.54 15.76 6.64
CA GLY A 234 30.22 16.38 6.55
C GLY A 234 29.11 15.51 7.12
N ILE A 235 27.87 15.94 6.90
CA ILE A 235 26.67 15.23 7.33
C ILE A 235 26.40 14.07 6.36
N ILE A 236 26.33 12.86 6.91
CA ILE A 236 26.04 11.65 6.14
C ILE A 236 24.70 11.07 6.60
N PRO A 237 23.72 10.89 5.71
CA PRO A 237 22.49 10.17 6.04
C PRO A 237 22.77 8.67 6.21
N VAL A 238 22.20 8.06 7.25
CA VAL A 238 22.34 6.64 7.59
C VAL A 238 20.97 6.00 7.68
N LYS A 239 20.73 4.96 6.87
CA LYS A 239 19.54 4.12 6.96
C LYS A 239 19.68 3.19 8.16
N VAL A 240 18.77 3.28 9.11
CA VAL A 240 18.76 2.47 10.35
C VAL A 240 17.48 1.64 10.39
N ALA A 241 17.58 0.35 10.71
CA ALA A 241 16.42 -0.52 10.87
C ALA A 241 15.79 -0.31 12.26
N LYS A 242 14.48 -0.04 12.31
CA LYS A 242 13.74 0.07 13.58
C LYS A 242 13.61 -1.29 14.24
N GLY A 243 13.82 -1.34 15.56
CA GLY A 243 13.64 -2.56 16.36
C GLY A 243 14.68 -3.66 16.13
N LEU A 244 15.72 -3.42 15.31
CA LEU A 244 16.81 -4.37 15.10
C LEU A 244 18.17 -3.69 15.34
N PRO A 245 18.73 -3.80 16.57
CA PRO A 245 19.98 -3.16 16.93
C PRO A 245 21.14 -3.54 16.00
N GLY A 246 22.02 -2.58 15.70
CA GLY A 246 23.23 -2.83 14.92
C GLY A 246 23.04 -2.86 13.39
N LYS A 247 21.82 -2.74 12.87
CA LYS A 247 21.58 -2.74 11.42
C LYS A 247 21.45 -1.32 10.87
N ALA A 248 22.58 -0.78 10.43
CA ALA A 248 22.67 0.55 9.82
C ALA A 248 23.52 0.53 8.54
N ALA A 249 23.17 1.40 7.59
CA ALA A 249 23.91 1.56 6.33
C ALA A 249 23.90 3.04 5.87
N PRO A 250 25.07 3.71 5.84
CA PRO A 250 25.24 5.03 5.23
C PRO A 250 24.75 5.08 3.77
N GLU A 251 24.15 6.19 3.38
CA GLU A 251 23.69 6.42 2.00
C GLU A 251 24.86 6.50 1.02
N ALA A 252 24.88 5.59 0.05
CA ALA A 252 26.03 5.40 -0.85
C ALA A 252 26.32 6.63 -1.73
N SER A 253 25.29 7.38 -2.13
CA SER A 253 25.43 8.61 -2.92
C SER A 253 26.14 9.71 -2.12
N ALA A 254 25.71 9.97 -0.88
CA ALA A 254 26.33 10.95 0.02
C ALA A 254 27.77 10.56 0.35
N VAL A 255 28.02 9.29 0.67
CA VAL A 255 29.36 8.76 0.91
C VAL A 255 30.27 8.97 -0.31
N LYS A 256 29.77 8.71 -1.51
CA LYS A 256 30.52 8.90 -2.76
C LYS A 256 30.87 10.36 -3.00
N GLU A 257 29.93 11.27 -2.76
CA GLU A 257 30.13 12.71 -2.93
C GLU A 257 31.15 13.26 -1.92
N SER A 258 30.96 12.95 -0.63
CA SER A 258 31.88 13.37 0.43
C SER A 258 33.29 12.79 0.23
N ALA A 259 33.39 11.51 -0.17
CA ALA A 259 34.68 10.87 -0.46
C ALA A 259 35.41 11.57 -1.62
N LYS A 260 34.67 11.94 -2.68
CA LYS A 260 35.22 12.69 -3.82
C LYS A 260 35.71 14.08 -3.38
N THR A 261 34.94 14.81 -2.58
CA THR A 261 35.29 16.15 -2.09
C THR A 261 36.50 16.13 -1.17
N ALA A 262 36.59 15.13 -0.29
CA ALA A 262 37.69 14.97 0.66
C ALA A 262 38.93 14.29 0.05
N GLY A 263 38.85 13.73 -1.16
CA GLY A 263 39.96 13.03 -1.80
C GLY A 263 40.34 11.71 -1.11
N VAL A 264 39.40 11.04 -0.47
CA VAL A 264 39.62 9.79 0.29
C VAL A 264 38.81 8.62 -0.28
N PRO A 265 39.17 7.36 0.02
CA PRO A 265 38.34 6.21 -0.36
C PRO A 265 36.95 6.25 0.30
N MET A 266 35.92 5.76 -0.41
CA MET A 266 34.55 5.67 0.11
C MET A 266 34.46 4.90 1.44
N SER A 267 35.30 3.88 1.64
CA SER A 267 35.34 3.10 2.88
C SER A 267 35.70 3.94 4.11
N VAL A 268 36.51 4.98 3.95
CA VAL A 268 36.89 5.88 5.05
C VAL A 268 35.67 6.67 5.53
N VAL A 269 34.96 7.32 4.59
CA VAL A 269 33.74 8.08 4.89
C VAL A 269 32.63 7.17 5.41
N TYR A 270 32.45 5.99 4.81
CA TYR A 270 31.45 5.01 5.22
C TYR A 270 31.66 4.54 6.67
N ASN A 271 32.90 4.21 7.04
CA ASN A 271 33.22 3.78 8.40
C ASN A 271 33.11 4.92 9.42
N ALA A 272 33.49 6.14 9.04
CA ALA A 272 33.31 7.32 9.89
C ALA A 272 31.83 7.58 10.21
N ALA A 273 30.94 7.46 9.21
CA ALA A 273 29.51 7.58 9.41
C ALA A 273 28.94 6.49 10.32
N LEU A 274 29.38 5.24 10.16
CA LEU A 274 28.97 4.15 11.06
C LEU A 274 29.43 4.36 12.51
N LEU A 275 30.66 4.85 12.70
CA LEU A 275 31.19 5.16 14.03
C LEU A 275 30.41 6.30 14.70
N ALA A 276 30.15 7.38 13.96
CA ALA A 276 29.36 8.51 14.45
C ALA A 276 27.92 8.09 14.82
N TRP A 277 27.29 7.23 13.99
CA TRP A 277 26.00 6.64 14.32
C TRP A 277 26.05 5.80 15.60
N ALA A 278 27.02 4.90 15.73
CA ALA A 278 27.15 4.03 16.90
C ALA A 278 27.36 4.83 18.21
N GLN A 279 28.12 5.93 18.16
CA GLN A 279 28.31 6.83 19.29
C GLN A 279 26.99 7.52 19.68
N ARG A 280 26.19 7.93 18.71
CA ARG A 280 24.87 8.54 18.94
C ARG A 280 23.88 7.55 19.58
N GLU A 281 23.86 6.29 19.13
CA GLU A 281 23.03 5.23 19.71
C GLU A 281 23.41 4.90 21.17
N CYS A 282 24.71 4.85 21.48
CA CYS A 282 25.15 4.62 22.86
C CYS A 282 24.88 5.83 23.77
N GLY A 283 24.96 7.06 23.24
CA GLY A 283 24.74 8.29 24.00
C GLY A 283 23.27 8.63 24.26
N SER A 284 22.32 8.04 23.54
CA SER A 284 20.88 8.21 23.75
C SER A 284 20.27 7.24 24.77
N GLN A 285 21.05 6.27 25.26
CA GLN A 285 20.63 5.29 26.29
C GLN A 285 21.10 5.66 27.72
N SER A 286 21.70 6.83 27.93
CA SER A 286 22.18 7.32 29.24
C SER A 286 21.31 8.43 29.83
#